data_AF-A0A7J9VHE7-F1
#
_entry.id   AF-A0A7J9VHE7-F1
#
_cell.length_a   1.000
_cell.length_b   1.000
_cell.length_c   1.000
_cell.angle_alpha   90.00
_cell.angle_beta   90.00
_cell.angle_gamma   90.00
#
_symmetry.space_group_name_H-M   'P 1'
#
loop_
_entity.id
_entity.type
_entity.pdbx_description
1 polymer ?
#
loop_
_entity_poly.entity_id
_entity_poly.type
_entity_poly.pdbx_seq_one_letter_code
_entity_poly.pdbx_strand_id
1 'polypeptide(L)'
;MGVTGSVVTRMMRCGKRRCRCKDELPQLHGPYIQWARTVEGKTVTKLLTADQLARYQPWLDNARRLRNLATELDTLTIQAVDQTEGWAS
;
A
#
# COMPACT_ATOMS: atom_id res chain seq x y z
N MET A 1 8.29 -8.86 -5.97
CA MET A 1 9.03 -7.94 -5.07
C MET A 1 8.48 -6.53 -5.23
N GLY A 2 7.54 -6.11 -4.39
CA GLY A 2 6.84 -4.82 -4.54
C GLY A 2 7.44 -3.73 -3.66
N VAL A 3 8.34 -2.91 -4.22
CA VAL A 3 9.02 -1.82 -3.49
C VAL A 3 8.10 -0.65 -3.11
N THR A 4 6.90 -0.57 -3.68
CA THR A 4 5.92 0.43 -3.25
C THR A 4 5.14 -0.10 -2.07
N GLY A 5 5.46 0.43 -0.90
CA GLY A 5 4.59 0.19 0.23
C GLY A 5 3.19 0.74 0.00
N SER A 6 2.19 0.11 0.62
CA SER A 6 0.84 0.62 0.72
C SER A 6 0.70 1.56 1.92
N VAL A 7 -0.21 2.52 1.82
CA VAL A 7 -0.54 3.42 2.94
C VAL A 7 -1.95 3.12 3.39
N VAL A 8 -2.15 2.98 4.70
CA VAL A 8 -3.46 2.86 5.33
C VAL A 8 -3.55 3.85 6.48
N THR A 9 -4.65 4.59 6.54
CA THR A 9 -4.94 5.52 7.64
C THR A 9 -6.00 4.91 8.54
N ARG A 10 -5.74 4.84 9.85
CA ARG A 10 -6.66 4.20 10.82
C ARG A 10 -6.87 5.03 12.07
N MET A 11 -8.11 5.02 12.55
CA MET A 11 -8.46 5.41 13.92
C MET A 11 -8.58 4.14 14.78
N MET A 12 -7.92 4.08 15.94
CA MET A 12 -7.78 2.86 16.73
C MET A 12 -8.06 3.08 18.22
N ARG A 13 -8.54 2.03 18.90
CA ARG A 13 -8.62 2.01 20.38
C ARG A 13 -7.24 1.72 20.95
N CYS A 14 -6.94 2.29 22.12
CA CYS A 14 -5.69 1.99 22.82
C CYS A 14 -5.85 0.82 23.81
N GLY A 15 -4.73 0.37 24.37
CA GLY A 15 -4.69 -0.69 25.38
C GLY A 15 -5.11 -0.26 26.79
N LYS A 16 -5.20 1.06 27.07
CA LYS A 16 -5.46 1.56 28.43
C LYS A 16 -6.89 1.28 28.87
N ARG A 17 -7.06 0.67 30.06
CA ARG A 17 -8.35 0.21 30.58
C ARG A 17 -9.38 1.34 30.76
N ARG A 18 -8.97 2.52 31.23
CA ARG A 18 -9.84 3.68 31.52
C ARG A 18 -9.79 4.77 30.45
N CYS A 19 -9.53 4.40 29.19
CA CYS A 19 -9.46 5.39 28.12
C CYS A 19 -10.83 5.61 27.47
N ARG A 20 -11.16 6.88 27.18
CA ARG A 20 -12.38 7.31 26.47
C ARG A 20 -12.60 6.64 25.11
N CYS A 21 -11.55 6.10 24.50
CA CYS A 21 -11.69 5.29 23.28
C CYS A 21 -12.45 3.97 23.49
N LYS A 22 -12.75 3.58 24.74
CA LYS A 22 -13.49 2.37 25.10
C LYS A 22 -14.91 2.63 25.62
N ASP A 23 -15.33 3.89 25.70
CA ASP A 23 -16.67 4.27 26.18
C ASP A 23 -17.75 3.88 25.14
N GLU A 24 -19.02 4.03 25.53
CA GLU A 24 -20.19 3.76 24.68
C GLU A 24 -20.22 4.67 23.44
N LEU A 25 -19.77 5.92 23.58
CA LEU A 25 -19.45 6.84 22.49
C LEU A 25 -17.92 6.98 22.37
N PRO A 26 -17.25 6.06 21.67
CA PRO A 26 -15.79 5.95 21.72
C PRO A 26 -15.10 7.09 20.96
N GLN A 27 -14.15 7.74 21.63
CA GLN A 27 -13.23 8.70 20.99
C GLN A 27 -11.96 7.96 20.55
N LEU A 28 -11.92 7.51 19.29
CA LEU A 28 -10.80 6.74 18.75
C LEU A 28 -9.54 7.61 18.60
N HIS A 29 -8.37 6.99 18.76
CA HIS A 29 -7.07 7.64 18.56
C HIS A 29 -6.63 7.58 17.10
N GLY A 30 -5.95 8.62 16.65
CA GLY A 30 -5.37 8.70 15.31
C GLY A 30 -5.53 10.11 14.72
N PRO A 31 -5.34 10.27 13.41
CA PRO A 31 -5.08 9.21 12.44
C PRO A 31 -3.68 8.59 12.57
N TYR A 32 -3.61 7.27 12.58
CA TYR A 32 -2.35 6.55 12.38
C TYR A 32 -2.18 6.25 10.91
N ILE A 33 -1.25 6.95 10.27
CA ILE A 33 -0.88 6.72 8.87
C ILE A 33 0.20 5.65 8.86
N GLN A 34 -0.12 4.45 8.41
CA GLN A 34 0.79 3.32 8.34
C GLN A 34 1.22 3.10 6.90
N TRP A 35 2.53 3.13 6.65
CA TRP A 35 3.14 2.76 5.38
C TRP A 35 3.84 1.41 5.52
N ALA A 36 3.35 0.40 4.81
CA ALA A 36 3.89 -0.96 4.86
C ALA A 36 4.49 -1.36 3.52
N ARG A 37 5.74 -1.83 3.50
CA ARG A 37 6.46 -2.27 2.30
C ARG A 37 7.15 -3.61 2.52
N THR A 38 7.41 -4.36 1.46
CA THR A 38 8.22 -5.59 1.54
C THR A 38 9.68 -5.28 1.25
N VAL A 39 10.58 -5.68 2.15
CA VAL A 39 12.04 -5.59 2.02
C VAL A 39 12.60 -7.00 2.27
N GLU A 40 13.31 -7.57 1.30
CA GLU A 40 13.90 -8.93 1.41
C GLU A 40 12.87 -10.00 1.85
N GLY A 41 11.68 -9.96 1.25
CA GLY A 41 10.58 -10.88 1.59
C GLY A 41 9.88 -10.60 2.93
N LYS A 42 10.32 -9.62 3.71
CA LYS A 42 9.71 -9.24 5.00
C LYS A 42 8.89 -7.97 4.88
N THR A 43 7.72 -7.94 5.53
CA THR A 43 6.89 -6.73 5.62
C THR A 43 7.43 -5.80 6.69
N VAL A 44 7.83 -4.59 6.29
CA VAL A 44 8.29 -3.50 7.15
C VAL A 44 7.22 -2.41 7.16
N THR A 45 6.71 -2.08 8.35
CA THR A 45 5.73 -1.01 8.54
C THR A 45 6.36 0.18 9.26
N LYS A 46 6.05 1.39 8.80
CA LYS A 46 6.42 2.66 9.42
C LYS A 46 5.17 3.51 9.65
N LEU A 47 5.16 4.26 10.75
CA LEU A 47 4.16 5.31 10.95
C LEU A 47 4.67 6.58 10.28
N LEU A 48 3.79 7.23 9.51
CA LEU A 48 4.05 8.52 8.89
C LEU A 48 3.29 9.62 9.64
N THR A 49 3.89 10.80 9.67
CA THR A 49 3.16 12.05 9.94
C THR A 49 2.36 12.46 8.70
N ALA A 50 1.42 13.40 8.87
CA ALA A 50 0.67 13.98 7.74
C ALA A 50 1.61 14.65 6.72
N ASP A 51 2.63 15.39 7.17
CA ASP A 51 3.58 16.06 6.30
C ASP A 51 4.47 15.08 5.52
N GLN A 52 4.87 13.98 6.16
CA GLN A 52 5.59 12.90 5.48
C GLN A 52 4.70 12.23 4.43
N LEU A 53 3.44 11.96 4.75
CA LEU A 53 2.50 11.43 3.77
C LEU A 53 2.37 12.37 2.58
N ALA A 54 2.10 13.65 2.80
CA ALA A 54 1.95 14.64 1.74
C ALA A 54 3.20 14.70 0.85
N ARG A 55 4.38 14.67 1.44
CA ARG A 55 5.66 14.67 0.72
C ARG A 55 5.86 13.42 -0.14
N TYR A 56 5.47 12.25 0.35
CA TYR A 56 5.75 10.97 -0.31
C TYR A 56 4.61 10.47 -1.20
N GLN A 57 3.41 11.00 -1.05
CA GLN A 57 2.22 10.58 -1.78
C GLN A 57 2.46 10.56 -3.31
N PRO A 58 3.03 11.63 -3.94
CA PRO A 58 3.28 11.60 -5.39
C PRO A 58 4.25 10.49 -5.81
N TRP A 59 5.24 10.16 -4.99
CA TRP A 59 6.19 9.09 -5.27
C TRP A 59 5.55 7.71 -5.18
N LEU A 60 4.71 7.50 -4.17
CA LEU A 60 3.95 6.27 -3.99
C LEU A 60 2.98 6.05 -5.15
N ASP A 61 2.33 7.11 -5.62
CA ASP A 61 1.40 7.04 -6.76
C ASP A 61 2.12 6.76 -8.07
N ASN A 62 3.23 7.44 -8.35
CA ASN A 62 4.05 7.18 -9.53
C ASN A 62 4.54 5.74 -9.58
N ALA A 63 4.98 5.21 -8.45
CA ALA A 63 5.51 3.86 -8.41
C ALA A 63 4.40 2.80 -8.47
N ARG A 64 3.16 3.10 -8.04
CA ARG A 64 1.98 2.26 -8.35
C ARG A 64 1.69 2.28 -9.85
N ARG A 65 1.67 3.47 -10.46
CA ARG A 65 1.44 3.64 -11.91
C ARG A 65 2.47 2.86 -12.72
N LEU A 66 3.76 2.97 -12.37
CA LEU A 66 4.83 2.23 -13.04
C LEU A 66 4.61 0.72 -12.97
N ARG A 67 4.21 0.17 -11.81
CA ARG A 67 3.91 -1.26 -11.71
C ARG A 67 2.76 -1.67 -12.60
N ASN A 68 1.68 -0.89 -12.60
CA ASN A 68 0.52 -1.21 -13.43
C ASN A 68 0.89 -1.23 -14.92
N LEU A 69 1.66 -0.23 -15.37
CA LEU A 69 2.16 -0.17 -16.75
C LEU A 69 3.08 -1.35 -17.08
N ALA A 70 3.97 -1.75 -16.16
CA ALA A 70 4.83 -2.92 -16.36
C ALA A 70 4.01 -4.21 -16.48
N THR A 71 3.01 -4.41 -15.60
CA THR A 71 2.12 -5.58 -15.66
C THR A 71 1.29 -5.61 -16.95
N GLU A 72 0.83 -4.45 -17.41
CA GLU A 72 0.13 -4.32 -18.69
C GLU A 72 1.05 -4.69 -19.86
N LEU A 73 2.28 -4.16 -19.87
CA LEU A 73 3.28 -4.50 -20.87
C LEU A 73 3.62 -5.99 -20.89
N ASP A 74 3.82 -6.59 -19.71
CA ASP A 74 4.09 -8.03 -19.58
C ASP A 74 2.95 -8.85 -20.18
N THR A 75 1.70 -8.46 -19.89
CA THR A 75 0.49 -9.13 -20.40
C THR A 75 0.41 -9.03 -21.93
N LEU A 76 0.62 -7.84 -22.48
CA LEU A 76 0.61 -7.61 -23.94
C LEU A 76 1.74 -8.38 -24.64
N THR A 77 2.91 -8.48 -23.99
CA THR A 77 4.06 -9.23 -24.52
C THR A 77 3.75 -10.71 -24.60
N ILE A 78 3.18 -11.30 -23.53
CA ILE A 78 2.76 -12.71 -23.52
C ILE A 78 1.74 -12.97 -24.62
N GLN A 79 0.72 -12.12 -24.74
CA GLN A 79 -0.29 -12.24 -25.80
C GLN A 79 0.32 -12.18 -27.20
N ALA A 80 1.26 -11.27 -27.44
CA ALA A 80 1.92 -11.15 -28.73
C ALA A 80 2.76 -12.40 -29.07
N VAL A 81 3.44 -12.98 -28.08
CA VAL A 81 4.19 -14.24 -28.24
C VAL A 81 3.24 -15.40 -28.54
N ASP A 82 2.19 -15.57 -27.75
CA ASP A 82 1.21 -16.65 -27.94
C ASP A 82 0.53 -16.58 -29.31
N GLN A 83 0.23 -15.37 -29.80
CA GLN A 83 -0.33 -15.14 -31.13
C GLN A 83 0.68 -15.44 -32.24
N THR A 84 1.94 -15.04 -32.06
CA THR A 84 3.01 -15.23 -33.07
C THR A 84 3.35 -16.70 -33.25
N GLU A 85 3.47 -17.45 -32.15
CA GLU A 85 3.81 -18.86 -32.15
C GLU A 85 2.59 -19.79 -32.38
N GLY A 86 1.38 -19.23 -32.38
CA GLY A 86 0.14 -19.99 -32.51
C GLY A 86 -0.16 -20.88 -31.30
N TRP A 87 0.36 -20.54 -30.12
CA TRP A 87 0.11 -21.26 -28.86
C TRP A 87 -1.21 -20.90 -28.21
N ALA A 88 -1.81 -19.78 -28.61
CA ALA A 88 -3.18 -19.43 -28.24
C ALA A 88 -4.14 -20.50 -28.81
N SER A 89 -4.47 -21.49 -27.99
CA SER A 89 -5.43 -22.57 -28.29
C SER A 89 -6.72 -22.39 -27.50
#